data_AF-A0A936QU83-F1
#
_entry.id   AF-A0A936QU83-F1
#
_cell.length_a   1.000
_cell.length_b   1.000
_cell.length_c   1.000
_cell.angle_alpha   90.00
_cell.angle_beta   90.00
_cell.angle_gamma   90.00
#
_symmetry.space_group_name_H-M   'P 1'
#
loop_
_entity.id
_entity.type
_entity.pdbx_description
1 polymer ?
#
loop_
_entity_poly.entity_id
_entity_poly.type
_entity_poly.pdbx_seq_one_letter_code
_entity_poly.pdbx_strand_id
1 'polypeptide(L)'
;MDSALRVIYVKVLSFDQLYMVFVWYEISDADPLVLDNIEPRILPASQRPDLIPVYSFNGSDLWLARNRRQQVRSGDAATLSHWRQLQERLTRQLTGP
;
A
#
# COMPACT_ATOMS: atom_id res chain seq x y z
N MET A 1 6.11 5.10 15.03
CA MET A 1 6.89 4.10 14.26
C MET A 1 5.99 3.27 13.34
N ASP A 2 4.75 2.94 13.71
CA ASP A 2 3.84 2.10 12.89
C ASP A 2 3.31 2.72 11.57
N SER A 3 3.53 4.01 11.33
CA SER A 3 3.00 4.72 10.14
C SER A 3 3.96 4.76 8.94
N ALA A 4 5.19 4.28 9.10
CA ALA A 4 6.24 4.38 8.08
C ALA A 4 6.05 3.37 6.94
N LEU A 5 5.54 2.17 7.22
CA LEU A 5 5.27 1.15 6.20
C LEU A 5 3.80 1.15 5.81
N ARG A 6 3.53 1.20 4.51
CA ARG A 6 2.18 1.09 3.94
C ARG A 6 2.17 0.03 2.86
N VAL A 7 1.03 -0.64 2.72
CA VAL A 7 0.75 -1.46 1.55
C VAL A 7 -0.05 -0.60 0.58
N ILE A 8 0.32 -0.62 -0.69
CA ILE A 8 -0.37 0.14 -1.73
C ILE A 8 -0.87 -0.82 -2.80
N TYR A 9 -2.16 -0.74 -3.10
CA TYR A 9 -2.75 -1.37 -4.26
C TYR A 9 -2.54 -0.47 -5.48
N VAL A 10 -1.86 -0.99 -6.48
CA VAL A 10 -1.41 -0.23 -7.65
C VAL A 10 -1.89 -0.88 -8.94
N LYS A 11 -2.19 -0.04 -9.93
CA LYS A 11 -2.30 -0.44 -11.34
C LYS A 11 -0.94 -0.23 -12.00
N VAL A 12 -0.48 -1.23 -12.75
CA VAL A 12 0.82 -1.16 -13.43
C VAL A 12 0.64 -1.06 -14.93
N LEU A 13 1.15 0.03 -15.49
CA LEU A 13 0.90 0.42 -16.87
C LEU A 13 1.56 -0.51 -17.89
N SER A 14 2.70 -1.11 -17.56
CA SER A 14 3.49 -1.91 -18.49
C SER A 14 2.83 -3.24 -18.88
N PHE A 15 1.98 -3.81 -18.02
CA PHE A 15 1.29 -5.07 -18.27
C PHE A 15 -0.21 -5.04 -17.92
N ASP A 16 -0.76 -3.85 -17.63
CA ASP A 16 -2.17 -3.58 -17.34
C ASP A 16 -2.78 -4.48 -16.25
N GLN A 17 -2.00 -4.81 -15.21
CA GLN A 17 -2.47 -5.60 -14.07
C GLN A 17 -2.49 -4.79 -12.78
N LEU A 18 -3.28 -5.28 -11.83
CA LEU A 18 -3.38 -4.76 -10.48
C LEU A 18 -2.64 -5.68 -9.51
N TYR A 19 -1.80 -5.12 -8.65
CA TYR A 19 -1.17 -5.87 -7.55
C TYR A 19 -0.79 -4.96 -6.38
N MET A 20 -0.13 -5.54 -5.38
CA MET A 20 0.22 -4.88 -4.12
C MET A 20 1.73 -4.70 -4.02
N VAL A 21 2.16 -3.49 -3.66
CA VAL A 21 3.54 -3.15 -3.33
C VAL A 21 3.63 -2.68 -1.88
N PHE A 22 4.80 -2.82 -1.29
CA PHE A 22 5.11 -2.20 0.00
C PHE A 22 5.81 -0.87 -0.23
N VAL A 23 5.45 0.12 0.57
CA VAL A 23 6.00 1.47 0.44
C VAL A 23 6.42 1.97 1.82
N TRP A 24 7.67 2.41 1.92
CA TRP A 24 8.28 2.87 3.15
C TRP A 24 8.58 4.37 3.09
N TYR A 25 8.09 5.10 4.09
CA TYR A 25 8.27 6.53 4.28
C TYR A 25 9.29 6.75 5.39
N GLU A 26 10.45 7.33 5.06
CA GLU A 26 11.45 7.72 6.07
C GLU A 26 10.91 8.82 6.99
N ILE A 27 10.20 9.79 6.39
CA ILE A 27 9.41 10.83 7.05
C ILE A 27 8.09 11.03 6.30
N SER A 28 7.07 11.60 6.95
CA SER A 28 5.69 11.67 6.42
C SER A 28 5.54 12.29 5.03
N ASP A 29 6.40 13.25 4.66
CA ASP A 29 6.35 13.97 3.38
C ASP A 29 7.49 13.60 2.42
N ALA A 30 8.26 12.55 2.72
CA ALA A 30 9.32 12.07 1.84
C ALA A 30 8.75 11.42 0.57
N ASP A 31 9.57 11.42 -0.48
CA ASP A 31 9.39 10.50 -1.61
C ASP A 31 9.68 9.07 -1.13
N PRO A 32 8.67 8.18 -1.05
CA PRO A 32 8.86 6.93 -0.34
C PRO A 32 9.57 5.88 -1.21
N LEU A 33 10.21 4.93 -0.55
CA LEU A 33 10.83 3.79 -1.20
C LEU A 33 9.80 2.70 -1.49
N VAL A 34 9.84 2.15 -2.70
CA VAL A 34 8.96 1.07 -3.14
C VAL A 34 9.70 -0.26 -3.06
N LEU A 35 9.11 -1.20 -2.33
CA LEU A 35 9.51 -2.60 -2.29
C LEU A 35 8.49 -3.40 -3.10
N ASP A 36 8.96 -3.96 -4.21
CA ASP A 36 8.15 -4.64 -5.22
C ASP A 36 8.64 -6.08 -5.37
N ASN A 37 7.73 -6.99 -5.73
CA ASN A 37 8.07 -8.38 -6.01
C ASN A 37 8.43 -8.62 -7.49
N ILE A 38 8.11 -7.69 -8.39
CA ILE A 38 8.41 -7.77 -9.82
C ILE A 38 9.72 -7.03 -10.14
N GLU A 39 9.92 -5.85 -9.56
CA GLU A 39 11.17 -5.09 -9.67
C GLU A 39 12.02 -5.30 -8.41
N PRO A 40 13.16 -6.01 -8.48
CA PRO A 40 13.98 -6.33 -7.31
C PRO A 40 14.73 -5.13 -6.73
N ARG A 41 14.87 -4.02 -7.48
CA ARG A 41 15.50 -2.81 -6.99
C ARG A 41 14.53 -2.00 -6.13
N ILE A 42 15.00 -1.57 -4.97
CA ILE A 42 14.28 -0.60 -4.14
C ILE A 42 14.46 0.78 -4.76
N LEU A 43 13.38 1.33 -5.32
CA LEU A 43 13.39 2.61 -6.02
C LEU A 43 12.44 3.59 -5.36
N PRO A 44 12.75 4.91 -5.34
CA PRO A 44 11.81 5.94 -4.93
C PRO A 44 10.54 5.90 -5.80
N ALA A 45 9.38 6.26 -5.23
CA ALA A 45 8.12 6.26 -5.96
C ALA A 45 8.13 7.22 -7.16
N SER A 46 8.87 8.33 -7.09
CA SER A 46 9.09 9.21 -8.24
C SER A 46 9.78 8.53 -9.43
N GLN A 47 10.56 7.48 -9.18
CA GLN A 47 11.24 6.66 -10.20
C GLN A 47 10.41 5.45 -10.67
N ARG A 48 9.17 5.32 -10.18
CA ARG A 48 8.23 4.26 -10.55
C ARG A 48 6.98 4.82 -11.25
N PRO A 49 7.14 5.50 -12.41
CA PRO A 49 6.02 6.08 -13.13
C PRO A 49 5.10 5.04 -13.77
N ASP A 50 5.49 3.77 -13.77
CA ASP A 50 4.68 2.61 -14.16
C ASP A 50 3.59 2.29 -13.14
N LEU A 51 3.77 2.68 -11.87
CA LEU A 51 2.82 2.42 -10.79
C LEU A 51 1.81 3.56 -10.64
N ILE A 52 0.53 3.21 -10.66
CA ILE A 52 -0.59 4.12 -10.43
C ILE A 52 -1.31 3.69 -9.15
N PRO A 53 -1.17 4.44 -8.04
CA PRO A 53 -1.81 4.07 -6.78
C PRO A 53 -3.33 4.19 -6.91
N VAL A 54 -4.03 3.18 -6.40
CA VAL A 54 -5.49 3.15 -6.31
C VAL A 54 -5.91 3.43 -4.86
N TYR A 55 -5.30 2.73 -3.91
CA TYR A 55 -5.46 3.00 -2.47
C TYR A 55 -4.25 2.49 -1.69
N SER A 56 -4.04 3.01 -0.48
CA SER A 56 -3.00 2.59 0.45
C SER A 56 -3.58 2.38 1.84
N PHE A 57 -2.99 1.47 2.62
CA PHE A 57 -3.41 1.22 3.99
C PHE A 57 -2.22 0.76 4.84
N ASN A 58 -2.39 0.84 6.15
CA ASN A 58 -1.51 0.20 7.14
C ASN A 58 -2.37 -0.54 8.17
N GLY A 59 -1.81 -0.90 9.32
CA GLY A 59 -2.55 -1.61 10.37
C GLY A 59 -3.76 -0.84 10.95
N SER A 60 -3.80 0.49 10.82
CA SER A 60 -4.79 1.36 11.48
C SER A 60 -5.69 2.15 10.53
N ASP A 61 -5.24 2.45 9.30
CA ASP A 61 -5.83 3.49 8.46
C ASP A 61 -5.87 3.08 6.98
N LEU A 62 -6.88 3.60 6.26
CA LEU A 62 -7.05 3.45 4.82
C LEU A 62 -7.13 4.81 4.14
N TRP A 63 -6.36 4.96 3.07
CA TRP A 63 -6.30 6.14 2.23
C TRP A 63 -6.63 5.77 0.79
N LEU A 64 -7.58 6.48 0.17
CA LEU A 64 -7.87 6.35 -1.26
C LEU A 64 -6.99 7.33 -2.03
N ALA A 65 -6.34 6.85 -3.09
CA ALA A 65 -5.65 7.74 -4.01
C ALA A 65 -6.69 8.38 -4.93
N ARG A 66 -6.93 9.68 -4.75
CA ARG A 66 -7.76 10.44 -5.70
C ARG A 66 -6.94 10.72 -6.95
N ASN A 67 -5.69 11.16 -6.75
CA ASN A 67 -4.73 11.53 -7.78
C ASN A 67 -3.30 11.14 -7.30
N ARG A 68 -2.30 11.06 -8.19
CA ARG A 68 -0.91 10.63 -7.87
C ARG A 68 -0.22 11.36 -6.71
N ARG A 69 -0.70 12.57 -6.35
CA ARG A 69 -0.18 13.41 -5.26
C ARG A 69 -1.17 13.67 -4.11
N GLN A 70 -2.40 13.15 -4.20
CA GLN A 70 -3.46 13.45 -3.23
C GLN A 70 -4.12 12.16 -2.73
N GLN A 71 -3.93 11.88 -1.45
CA GLN A 71 -4.57 10.79 -0.72
C GLN A 71 -5.69 11.37 0.14
N VAL A 72 -6.90 10.86 0.00
CA VAL A 72 -8.03 11.21 0.86
C VAL A 72 -8.20 10.08 1.87
N ARG A 73 -8.14 10.41 3.17
CA ARG A 73 -8.48 9.46 4.24
C ARG A 73 -9.97 9.15 4.11
N SER A 74 -10.29 7.96 3.63
CA SER A 74 -11.68 7.61 3.25
C SER A 74 -12.43 6.83 4.33
N GLY A 75 -11.86 6.73 5.53
CA GLY A 75 -12.48 6.06 6.67
C GLY A 75 -11.65 4.88 7.18
N ASP A 76 -12.32 3.98 7.87
CA ASP A 76 -11.74 2.80 8.50
C ASP A 76 -11.41 1.73 7.44
N ALA A 77 -10.19 1.18 7.48
CA ALA A 77 -9.72 0.12 6.58
C ALA A 77 -10.63 -1.12 6.57
N ALA A 78 -11.47 -1.24 7.59
CA ALA A 78 -12.48 -2.25 7.75
C ALA A 78 -13.61 -2.24 6.67
N THR A 79 -13.71 -1.21 5.83
CA THR A 79 -14.67 -1.17 4.70
C THR A 79 -14.21 -1.96 3.46
N LEU A 80 -12.92 -2.33 3.37
CA LEU A 80 -12.42 -3.20 2.31
C LEU A 80 -12.56 -4.67 2.73
N SER A 81 -13.58 -5.35 2.21
CA SER A 81 -13.90 -6.76 2.53
C SER A 81 -12.69 -7.71 2.41
N HIS A 82 -11.87 -7.53 1.38
CA HIS A 82 -10.68 -8.35 1.13
C HIS A 82 -9.55 -8.09 2.14
N TRP A 83 -9.40 -6.85 2.61
CA TRP A 83 -8.42 -6.49 3.63
C TRP A 83 -8.82 -7.02 5.00
N ARG A 84 -10.09 -6.87 5.39
CA ARG A 84 -10.63 -7.48 6.62
C ARG A 84 -10.44 -9.00 6.60
N GLN A 85 -10.73 -9.67 5.49
CA GLN A 85 -10.49 -11.12 5.35
C GLN A 85 -8.99 -11.48 5.43
N LEU A 86 -8.09 -10.62 4.95
CA LEU A 86 -6.66 -10.84 5.13
C LEU A 86 -6.25 -10.66 6.60
N GLN A 87 -6.70 -9.59 7.26
CA GLN A 87 -6.45 -9.36 8.68
C GLN A 87 -6.99 -10.51 9.54
N GLU A 88 -8.22 -10.98 9.30
CA GLU A 88 -8.79 -12.13 10.01
C GLU A 88 -7.99 -13.42 9.79
N ARG A 89 -7.38 -13.61 8.62
CA ARG A 89 -6.49 -14.75 8.35
C ARG A 89 -5.15 -14.59 9.06
N LEU A 90 -4.56 -13.40 9.02
CA LEU A 90 -3.29 -13.10 9.69
C LEU A 90 -3.44 -13.19 11.21
N THR A 91 -4.49 -12.64 11.79
CA THR A 91 -4.81 -12.77 13.22
C THR A 91 -5.02 -14.23 13.59
N ARG A 92 -5.74 -15.03 12.80
CA ARG A 92 -5.85 -16.48 13.05
C ARG A 92 -4.51 -17.22 13.02
N GLN A 93 -3.53 -16.75 12.25
CA GLN A 93 -2.21 -17.37 12.19
C GLN A 93 -1.27 -16.89 13.31
N LEU A 94 -1.39 -15.64 13.75
CA LEU A 94 -0.58 -15.04 14.81
C LEU A 94 -1.11 -15.36 16.22
N THR A 95 -2.42 -15.52 16.34
CA THR A 95 -3.14 -16.07 17.49
C THR A 95 -3.66 -17.45 17.11
N GLY A 96 -2.77 -18.43 17.01
CA GLY A 96 -3.19 -19.83 17.09
C GLY A 96 -3.70 -20.17 18.50
N PRO A 97 -4.39 -21.30 18.68
CA PRO A 97 -4.59 -21.87 20.03
C PRO A 97 -3.27 -22.17 20.74
#